data_AF-A0A3D3KI40-F1
#
_entry.id   AF-A0A3D3KI40-F1
#
_cell.length_a   1.000
_cell.length_b   1.000
_cell.length_c   1.000
_cell.angle_alpha   90.00
_cell.angle_beta   90.00
_cell.angle_gamma   90.00
#
_symmetry.space_group_name_H-M   'P 1'
#
loop_
_entity.id
_entity.type
_entity.pdbx_description
1 polymer ?
#
loop_
_entity_poly.entity_id
_entity_poly.type
_entity_poly.pdbx_seq_one_letter_code
_entity_poly.pdbx_strand_id
1 'polypeptide(L)'
;MTIPLISAALLALSGCATTQSLTPEQCQDSNWQEVGYADGLQGRSGAYFGHYADRCVRIGGAMPNRIQWEQGRLQGLKKYCTELNAYKLGREGYDWQPVCPLEGIEKLEEAYAQGRYYYIRQRDLDYLRSPYPFGYGPGRFGYGYHPFGFGW
;
A
#
# COMPACT_ATOMS: atom_id res chain seq x y z
N MET A 1 -36.51 47.66 -9.65
CA MET A 1 -36.34 46.46 -10.49
C MET A 1 -34.85 46.21 -10.66
N THR A 2 -34.32 45.18 -10.00
CA THR A 2 -33.25 44.26 -10.45
C THR A 2 -32.78 43.45 -9.23
N ILE A 3 -32.81 42.13 -9.39
CA ILE A 3 -32.62 41.10 -8.36
C ILE A 3 -31.15 40.65 -8.43
N PRO A 4 -30.44 40.42 -7.30
CA PRO A 4 -29.02 40.10 -7.30
C PRO A 4 -28.79 38.65 -7.77
N LEU A 5 -28.04 38.48 -8.85
CA LEU A 5 -27.53 37.19 -9.32
C LEU A 5 -26.08 37.02 -8.85
N ILE A 6 -25.88 36.82 -7.54
CA ILE A 6 -24.64 36.23 -7.05
C ILE A 6 -24.84 34.73 -7.15
N SER A 7 -24.50 34.19 -8.33
CA SER A 7 -24.49 32.75 -8.60
C SER A 7 -23.57 32.07 -7.61
N ALA A 8 -24.17 31.33 -6.69
CA ALA A 8 -23.51 30.38 -5.82
C ALA A 8 -22.92 29.26 -6.69
N ALA A 9 -21.63 29.38 -7.03
CA ALA A 9 -20.84 28.27 -7.53
C ALA A 9 -20.53 27.32 -6.37
N LEU A 10 -21.51 26.51 -5.99
CA LEU A 10 -21.29 25.30 -5.19
C LEU A 10 -20.46 24.32 -6.03
N LEU A 11 -19.14 24.37 -5.84
CA LEU A 11 -18.22 23.30 -6.22
C LEU A 11 -18.58 22.05 -5.42
N ALA A 12 -19.49 21.25 -5.97
CA ALA A 12 -19.70 19.87 -5.55
C ALA A 12 -18.47 19.05 -5.94
N LEU A 13 -17.44 19.06 -5.10
CA LEU A 13 -16.43 18.01 -5.09
C LEU A 13 -17.06 16.75 -4.49
N SER A 14 -17.92 16.07 -5.26
CA SER A 14 -18.25 14.67 -5.01
C SER A 14 -17.01 13.83 -5.35
N GLY A 15 -16.11 13.72 -4.36
CA GLY A 15 -15.08 12.70 -4.35
C GLY A 15 -15.74 11.33 -4.29
N CYS A 16 -16.12 10.80 -5.45
CA CYS A 16 -16.37 9.36 -5.59
C CYS A 16 -15.01 8.68 -5.44
N ALA A 17 -14.63 8.38 -4.20
CA ALA A 17 -13.77 7.25 -3.92
C ALA A 17 -14.55 6.02 -4.43
N THR A 18 -14.34 5.67 -5.69
CA THR A 18 -14.84 4.43 -6.29
C THR A 18 -14.12 3.29 -5.58
N THR A 19 -14.61 2.93 -4.40
CA THR A 19 -14.47 1.58 -3.90
C THR A 19 -15.14 0.70 -4.96
N GLN A 20 -14.36 0.15 -5.89
CA GLN A 20 -14.83 -0.92 -6.76
C GLN A 20 -15.16 -2.10 -5.85
N SER A 21 -16.39 -2.09 -5.33
CA SER A 21 -17.00 -3.24 -4.71
C SER A 21 -17.02 -4.33 -5.76
N LEU A 22 -16.29 -5.40 -5.50
CA LEU A 22 -16.28 -6.58 -6.36
C LEU A 22 -17.73 -7.05 -6.55
N THR A 23 -18.24 -7.01 -7.78
CA THR A 23 -19.60 -7.47 -8.08
C THR A 23 -19.61 -8.99 -8.32
N PRO A 24 -20.75 -9.68 -8.18
CA PRO A 24 -20.84 -11.12 -8.45
C PRO A 24 -20.38 -11.49 -9.86
N GLU A 25 -20.68 -10.65 -10.86
CA GLU A 25 -20.23 -10.84 -12.24
C GLU A 25 -18.73 -10.69 -12.38
N GLN A 26 -18.11 -9.74 -11.66
CA GLN A 26 -16.67 -9.59 -11.64
C GLN A 26 -15.97 -10.84 -11.08
N CYS A 27 -16.59 -11.60 -10.19
CA CYS A 27 -15.97 -12.85 -9.73
C CYS A 27 -15.84 -13.92 -10.82
N GLN A 28 -16.76 -13.91 -11.78
CA GLN A 28 -16.81 -14.89 -12.87
C GLN A 28 -16.08 -14.42 -14.12
N ASP A 29 -16.30 -13.16 -14.53
CA ASP A 29 -15.86 -12.65 -15.83
C ASP A 29 -14.57 -11.81 -15.75
N SER A 30 -13.99 -11.65 -14.56
CA SER A 30 -12.72 -10.93 -14.44
C SER A 30 -11.55 -11.72 -15.01
N ASN A 31 -10.64 -10.99 -15.67
CA ASN A 31 -9.34 -11.51 -16.04
C ASN A 31 -8.47 -11.65 -14.78
N TRP A 32 -8.54 -12.81 -14.13
CA TRP A 32 -7.80 -13.10 -12.91
C TRP A 32 -6.29 -12.97 -13.09
N GLN A 33 -5.75 -13.20 -14.30
CA GLN A 33 -4.33 -12.99 -14.58
C GLN A 33 -3.94 -11.51 -14.50
N GLU A 34 -4.78 -10.60 -14.98
CA GLU A 34 -4.52 -9.15 -14.89
C GLU A 34 -4.65 -8.65 -13.44
N VAL A 35 -5.65 -9.14 -12.70
CA VAL A 35 -5.80 -8.87 -11.26
C VAL A 35 -4.55 -9.35 -10.51
N GLY A 36 -4.11 -10.57 -10.79
CA GLY A 36 -2.88 -11.13 -10.24
C GLY A 36 -1.66 -10.29 -10.57
N TYR A 37 -1.52 -9.84 -11.82
CA TYR A 37 -0.42 -8.98 -12.24
C TYR A 37 -0.38 -7.67 -11.46
N ALA A 38 -1.52 -6.98 -11.32
CA ALA A 38 -1.63 -5.77 -10.52
C ALA A 38 -1.29 -6.00 -9.04
N ASP A 39 -1.72 -7.14 -8.49
CA ASP A 39 -1.39 -7.54 -7.12
C ASP A 39 0.11 -7.82 -6.95
N GLY A 40 0.73 -8.47 -7.93
CA GLY A 40 2.16 -8.70 -7.98
C GLY A 40 2.97 -7.41 -8.05
N LEU A 41 2.49 -6.41 -8.80
CA LEU A 41 3.11 -5.06 -8.84
C LEU A 41 3.09 -4.34 -7.49
N GLN A 42 2.14 -4.68 -6.62
CA GLN A 42 2.02 -4.12 -5.28
C GLN A 42 2.73 -4.99 -4.21
N GLY A 43 3.33 -6.12 -4.60
CA GLY A 43 3.98 -7.02 -3.67
C GLY A 43 3.02 -7.80 -2.78
N ARG A 44 1.77 -8.04 -3.22
CA ARG A 44 0.81 -8.81 -2.42
C ARG A 44 1.22 -10.28 -2.32
N SER A 45 1.11 -10.81 -1.11
CA SER A 45 1.42 -12.22 -0.83
C SER A 45 0.36 -13.15 -1.43
N GLY A 46 0.72 -14.42 -1.62
CA GLY A 46 -0.20 -15.47 -2.08
C GLY A 46 -1.44 -15.64 -1.19
N ALA A 47 -1.32 -15.30 0.10
CA ALA A 47 -2.43 -15.34 1.05
C ALA A 47 -3.54 -14.33 0.72
N TYR A 48 -3.20 -13.26 -0.01
CA TYR A 48 -4.17 -12.23 -0.40
C TYR A 48 -5.28 -12.78 -1.29
N PHE A 49 -5.04 -13.89 -2.01
CA PHE A 49 -6.07 -14.58 -2.79
C PHE A 49 -7.29 -14.98 -1.95
N GLY A 50 -7.08 -15.31 -0.66
CA GLY A 50 -8.17 -15.64 0.26
C GLY A 50 -9.20 -14.50 0.36
N HIS A 51 -8.77 -13.24 0.28
CA HIS A 51 -9.69 -12.11 0.29
C HIS A 51 -10.62 -12.10 -0.94
N TYR A 52 -10.16 -12.52 -2.11
CA TYR A 52 -11.01 -12.64 -3.29
C TYR A 52 -11.98 -13.81 -3.16
N ALA A 53 -11.49 -14.97 -2.72
CA ALA A 53 -12.33 -16.15 -2.51
C ALA A 53 -13.46 -15.86 -1.50
N ASP A 54 -13.13 -15.29 -0.34
CA ASP A 54 -14.10 -14.96 0.70
C ASP A 54 -15.13 -13.92 0.24
N ARG A 55 -14.69 -12.90 -0.51
CA ARG A 55 -15.57 -11.86 -1.02
C ARG A 55 -16.52 -12.40 -2.08
N CYS A 56 -16.02 -13.21 -3.01
CA CYS A 56 -16.84 -13.82 -4.05
C CYS A 56 -17.89 -14.78 -3.49
N VAL A 57 -17.53 -15.59 -2.50
CA VAL A 57 -18.49 -16.47 -1.80
C VAL A 57 -19.56 -15.64 -1.09
N ARG A 58 -19.18 -14.56 -0.40
CA ARG A 58 -20.12 -13.71 0.36
C ARG A 58 -21.16 -13.03 -0.54
N ILE A 59 -20.80 -12.68 -1.76
CA ILE A 59 -21.70 -12.01 -2.71
C ILE A 59 -22.43 -13.00 -3.64
N GLY A 60 -22.24 -14.31 -3.44
CA GLY A 60 -22.85 -15.36 -4.27
C GLY A 60 -22.25 -15.49 -5.68
N GLY A 61 -21.03 -14.99 -5.89
CA GLY A 61 -20.30 -15.09 -7.16
C GLY A 61 -19.54 -16.41 -7.31
N ALA A 62 -19.06 -16.67 -8.54
CA ALA A 62 -18.23 -17.84 -8.84
C ALA A 62 -16.87 -17.79 -8.10
N MET A 63 -16.25 -18.96 -7.90
CA MET A 63 -14.92 -19.02 -7.30
C MET A 63 -13.85 -18.44 -8.25
N PRO A 64 -13.02 -17.48 -7.78
CA PRO A 64 -11.91 -16.94 -8.55
C PRO A 64 -10.94 -18.01 -9.06
N ASN A 65 -10.36 -17.80 -10.25
CA ASN A 65 -9.35 -18.71 -10.78
C ASN A 65 -7.98 -18.47 -10.14
N ARG A 66 -7.63 -19.31 -9.15
CA ARG A 66 -6.36 -19.23 -8.42
C ARG A 66 -5.13 -19.37 -9.31
N ILE A 67 -5.19 -20.23 -10.33
CA ILE A 67 -4.04 -20.53 -11.19
C ILE A 67 -3.71 -19.31 -12.05
N GLN A 68 -4.72 -18.71 -12.68
CA GLN A 68 -4.55 -17.51 -13.50
C GLN A 68 -4.05 -16.34 -12.67
N TRP A 69 -4.63 -16.13 -11.48
CA TRP A 69 -4.19 -15.09 -10.56
C TRP A 69 -2.74 -15.27 -10.14
N GLU A 70 -2.33 -16.47 -9.76
CA GLU A 70 -0.96 -16.73 -9.33
C GLU A 70 0.04 -16.53 -10.48
N GLN A 71 -0.31 -16.93 -11.70
CA GLN A 71 0.52 -16.69 -12.89
C GLN A 71 0.73 -15.19 -13.13
N GLY A 72 -0.34 -14.40 -13.06
CA GLY A 72 -0.26 -12.95 -13.15
C GLY A 72 0.61 -12.36 -12.04
N ARG A 73 0.40 -12.80 -10.81
CA ARG A 73 1.13 -12.32 -9.62
C ARG A 73 2.62 -12.55 -9.74
N LEU A 74 3.04 -13.72 -10.18
CA LEU A 74 4.46 -14.01 -10.41
C LEU A 74 5.05 -13.12 -11.52
N GLN A 75 4.28 -12.76 -12.55
CA GLN A 75 4.73 -11.81 -13.58
C GLN A 75 4.87 -10.38 -13.02
N GLY A 76 3.91 -9.93 -12.20
CA GLY A 76 3.98 -8.62 -11.55
C GLY A 76 5.12 -8.53 -10.54
N LEU A 77 5.38 -9.60 -9.79
CA LEU A 77 6.47 -9.68 -8.83
C LEU A 77 7.84 -9.48 -9.46
N LYS A 78 8.05 -9.88 -10.73
CA LYS A 78 9.31 -9.59 -11.44
C LYS A 78 9.61 -8.10 -11.58
N LYS A 79 8.58 -7.25 -11.56
CA LYS A 79 8.71 -5.78 -11.60
C LYS A 79 8.78 -5.17 -10.20
N TYR A 80 8.10 -5.78 -9.23
CA TYR A 80 8.16 -5.36 -7.83
C TYR A 80 9.52 -5.68 -7.18
N CYS A 81 10.05 -6.87 -7.42
CA CYS A 81 11.28 -7.40 -6.84
C CYS A 81 12.51 -6.85 -7.55
N THR A 82 12.77 -5.57 -7.34
CA THR A 82 13.96 -4.87 -7.84
C THR A 82 14.63 -4.12 -6.71
N GLU A 83 15.96 -4.01 -6.74
CA GLU A 83 16.74 -3.29 -5.72
C GLU A 83 16.27 -1.84 -5.58
N LEU A 84 15.99 -1.17 -6.70
CA LEU A 84 15.48 0.20 -6.71
C LEU A 84 14.12 0.31 -5.99
N ASN A 85 13.20 -0.62 -6.21
CA ASN A 85 11.89 -0.60 -5.55
C ASN A 85 12.03 -0.91 -4.06
N ALA A 86 12.86 -1.90 -3.69
CA ALA A 86 13.16 -2.21 -2.29
C ALA A 86 13.74 -0.99 -1.56
N TYR A 87 14.72 -0.31 -2.15
CA TYR A 87 15.27 0.93 -1.61
C TYR A 87 14.21 2.03 -1.46
N LYS A 88 13.36 2.24 -2.47
CA LYS A 88 12.27 3.24 -2.40
C LYS A 88 11.30 2.96 -1.27
N LEU A 89 10.84 1.71 -1.12
CA LEU A 89 9.96 1.30 -0.03
C LEU A 89 10.61 1.60 1.33
N GLY A 90 11.89 1.26 1.50
CA GLY A 90 12.64 1.59 2.71
C GLY A 90 12.74 3.10 2.95
N ARG A 91 13.03 3.89 1.91
CA ARG A 91 13.16 5.36 1.95
C ARG A 91 11.86 6.07 2.32
N GLU A 92 10.73 5.52 1.90
CA GLU A 92 9.39 6.04 2.17
C GLU A 92 8.83 5.54 3.51
N GLY A 93 9.51 4.57 4.14
CA GLY A 93 9.13 4.01 5.44
C GLY A 93 8.07 2.91 5.37
N TYR A 94 7.79 2.39 4.17
CA TYR A 94 6.91 1.24 3.99
C TYR A 94 7.61 -0.06 4.43
N ASP A 95 6.80 -1.04 4.80
CA ASP A 95 7.28 -2.39 5.10
C ASP A 95 7.50 -3.17 3.80
N TRP A 96 8.61 -3.89 3.73
CA TRP A 96 8.90 -4.79 2.62
C TRP A 96 8.41 -6.19 2.95
N GLN A 97 7.64 -6.80 2.04
CA GLN A 97 7.14 -8.15 2.23
C GLN A 97 8.12 -9.18 1.63
N PRO A 98 8.31 -10.35 2.29
CA PRO A 98 9.15 -11.44 1.78
C PRO A 98 8.42 -12.26 0.70
N VAL A 99 7.99 -11.57 -0.36
CA VAL A 99 7.26 -12.16 -1.51
C VAL A 99 8.15 -12.40 -2.73
N CYS A 100 9.39 -11.91 -2.66
CA CYS A 100 10.35 -12.01 -3.75
C CYS A 100 11.03 -13.38 -3.80
N PRO A 101 11.50 -13.82 -4.97
CA PRO A 101 12.29 -15.04 -5.10
C PRO A 101 13.52 -15.01 -4.18
N LEU A 102 13.94 -16.20 -3.73
CA LEU A 102 15.14 -16.34 -2.88
C LEU A 102 16.43 -15.96 -3.64
N GLU A 103 16.43 -16.10 -4.96
CA GLU A 103 17.56 -15.71 -5.78
C GLU A 103 17.77 -14.18 -5.74
N GLY A 104 18.91 -13.75 -5.20
CA GLY A 104 19.24 -12.33 -5.07
C GLY A 104 18.51 -11.60 -3.93
N ILE A 105 17.86 -12.33 -3.01
CA ILE A 105 17.11 -11.72 -1.90
C ILE A 105 17.99 -10.85 -1.00
N GLU A 106 19.25 -11.24 -0.78
CA GLU A 106 20.22 -10.49 0.03
C GLU A 106 20.42 -9.05 -0.50
N LYS A 107 20.51 -8.88 -1.82
CA LYS A 107 20.66 -7.54 -2.43
C LYS A 107 19.41 -6.69 -2.26
N LEU A 108 18.23 -7.32 -2.32
CA LEU A 108 16.96 -6.63 -2.09
C LEU A 108 16.85 -6.17 -0.63
N GLU A 109 17.23 -7.04 0.31
CA GLU A 109 17.25 -6.74 1.75
C GLU A 109 18.24 -5.62 2.07
N GLU A 110 19.45 -5.66 1.50
CA GLU A 110 20.45 -4.61 1.65
C GLU A 110 19.93 -3.27 1.12
N ALA A 111 19.36 -3.26 -0.09
CA ALA A 111 18.78 -2.05 -0.69
C ALA A 111 17.63 -1.49 0.17
N TYR A 112 16.74 -2.35 0.67
CA TYR A 112 15.68 -1.96 1.59
C TYR A 112 16.23 -1.37 2.88
N ALA A 113 17.21 -2.04 3.52
CA ALA A 113 17.84 -1.60 4.75
C ALA A 113 18.53 -0.24 4.58
N GLN A 114 19.21 -0.02 3.45
CA GLN A 114 19.81 1.27 3.12
C GLN A 114 18.74 2.37 2.99
N GLY A 115 17.63 2.08 2.32
CA GLY A 115 16.50 3.01 2.25
C GLY A 115 15.94 3.33 3.64
N ARG A 116 15.72 2.29 4.44
CA ARG A 116 15.15 2.39 5.78
C ARG A 116 16.04 3.18 6.74
N TYR A 117 17.36 3.03 6.63
CA TYR A 117 18.33 3.82 7.39
C TYR A 117 18.06 5.32 7.21
N TYR A 118 17.95 5.79 5.97
CA TYR A 118 17.71 7.21 5.74
C TYR A 118 16.31 7.68 6.14
N TYR A 119 15.28 6.84 6.00
CA TYR A 119 13.95 7.15 6.52
C TYR A 119 14.00 7.44 8.02
N ILE A 120 14.68 6.58 8.79
CA ILE A 120 14.83 6.75 10.24
C ILE A 120 15.57 8.05 10.56
N ARG A 121 16.67 8.34 9.86
CA ARG A 121 17.45 9.58 10.08
C ARG A 121 16.65 10.84 9.74
N GLN A 122 15.88 10.82 8.66
CA GLN A 122 15.01 11.94 8.31
C GLN A 122 13.95 12.15 9.39
N ARG A 123 13.31 11.07 9.83
CA ARG A 123 12.31 11.10 10.92
C ARG A 123 12.91 11.60 12.24
N ASP A 124 14.14 11.21 12.58
CA ASP A 124 14.87 11.72 13.75
C ASP A 124 15.09 13.23 13.67
N LEU A 125 15.55 13.73 12.52
CA LEU A 125 15.75 15.15 12.30
C LEU A 125 14.44 15.93 12.38
N ASP A 126 13.36 15.41 11.77
CA ASP A 126 12.05 16.03 11.81
C ASP A 126 11.49 16.09 13.24
N TYR A 127 11.73 15.04 14.02
CA TYR A 127 11.40 15.02 15.43
C TYR A 127 12.18 16.08 16.23
N LEU A 128 13.51 16.15 16.06
CA LEU A 128 14.36 17.12 16.77
C LEU A 128 14.06 18.58 16.39
N ARG A 129 13.54 18.82 15.19
CA ARG A 129 13.07 20.14 14.73
C ARG A 129 11.71 20.52 15.28
N SER A 130 10.95 19.58 15.83
CA SER A 130 9.65 19.85 16.43
C SER A 130 9.80 20.79 17.63
N PRO A 131 8.88 21.76 17.83
CA PRO A 131 8.90 22.64 19.01
C PRO A 131 8.84 21.91 20.35
N TYR A 132 8.33 20.67 20.36
CA TYR A 132 8.23 19.82 21.55
C TYR A 132 8.81 18.41 21.28
N PRO A 133 10.14 18.28 21.19
CA PRO A 133 10.82 17.01 20.93
C PRO A 133 10.88 16.11 22.18
N PHE A 134 10.20 16.45 23.29
CA PHE A 134 10.15 15.63 24.51
C PHE A 134 8.72 15.52 25.09
N GLY A 135 7.69 15.81 24.28
CA GLY A 135 6.29 15.60 24.65
C GLY A 135 5.59 16.86 25.18
N TYR A 136 4.69 17.39 24.36
CA TYR A 136 3.35 17.97 24.66
C TYR A 136 2.85 18.59 23.34
N GLY A 137 2.62 17.74 22.35
CA GLY A 137 2.04 18.14 21.07
C GLY A 137 1.08 17.07 20.58
N PRO A 138 -0.03 17.43 19.92
CA PRO A 138 -0.99 16.46 19.40
C PRO A 138 -0.33 15.68 18.25
N GLY A 139 0.35 14.60 18.58
CA GLY A 139 0.81 13.65 17.57
C GLY A 139 -0.40 13.10 16.84
N ARG A 140 -0.39 13.16 15.50
CA ARG A 140 -1.42 12.54 14.66
C ARG A 140 -1.54 11.02 14.86
N PHE A 141 -0.53 10.41 15.48
CA PHE A 141 -0.48 9.00 15.81
C PHE A 141 0.13 8.86 17.20
N GLY A 142 -0.66 8.42 18.18
CA GLY A 142 -0.30 8.33 19.61
C GLY A 142 0.75 7.28 19.97
N TYR A 143 1.74 7.04 19.12
CA TYR A 143 2.91 6.22 19.44
C TYR A 143 4.07 7.15 19.80
N GLY A 144 4.56 7.03 21.04
CA GLY A 144 5.73 7.77 21.52
C GLY A 144 6.93 7.50 20.63
N TYR A 145 7.37 8.53 19.89
CA TYR A 145 8.62 8.44 19.16
C TYR A 145 9.77 8.60 20.15
N HIS A 146 10.58 7.55 20.31
CA HIS A 146 11.78 7.56 21.13
C HIS A 146 13.01 7.50 20.21
N PRO A 147 13.67 8.64 19.95
CA PRO A 147 14.79 8.73 19.02
C PRO A 147 16.01 7.87 19.41
N PHE A 148 16.11 7.46 20.68
CA PHE A 148 17.27 6.76 21.24
C PHE A 148 17.01 5.30 21.64
N GLY A 149 15.85 4.73 21.27
CA GLY A 149 15.59 3.30 21.42
C GLY A 149 15.20 2.81 22.82
N PHE A 150 14.27 1.86 22.79
CA PHE A 150 13.73 0.97 23.85
C PHE A 150 13.42 1.61 25.22
N GLY A 151 12.19 2.11 25.34
CA GLY A 151 11.50 2.08 26.63
C GLY A 151 11.21 0.62 26.99
N TRP A 152 11.71 0.19 28.14
CA TRP A 152 11.37 -1.07 28.81
C TRP A 152 9.88 -1.11 29.19
#